data_AF-A0A839AG73-F1
#
_entry.id   AF-A0A839AG73-F1
#
_cell.length_a   1.000
_cell.length_b   1.000
_cell.length_c   1.000
_cell.angle_alpha   90.00
_cell.angle_beta   90.00
_cell.angle_gamma   90.00
#
_symmetry.space_group_name_H-M   'P 1'
#
loop_
_entity.id
_entity.type
_entity.pdbx_description
1 polymer ?
#
loop_
_entity_poly.entity_id
_entity_poly.type
_entity_poly.pdbx_seq_one_letter_code
_entity_poly.pdbx_strand_id
1 'polypeptide(L)' 'MAGSAPLPLLTWREDAELERLRAERAELRRRIAELPRMSHRRIELTVRLKDLTAQELKLTTRTGRMEDA' A
#
# COMPACT_ATOMS: atom_id res chain seq x y z
N MET A 1 -22.44 19.71 2.85
CA MET A 1 -21.14 19.68 3.55
C MET A 1 -20.07 19.65 2.49
N ALA A 2 -19.37 20.75 2.24
CA ALA A 2 -18.30 20.78 1.25
C ALA A 2 -17.13 19.94 1.80
N GLY A 3 -16.90 18.79 1.17
CA GLY A 3 -15.77 17.92 1.49
C GLY A 3 -14.49 18.73 1.34
N SER A 4 -13.77 18.92 2.44
CA SER A 4 -12.44 19.51 2.44
C SER A 4 -11.50 18.53 1.77
N ALA A 5 -11.49 18.50 0.43
CA ALA A 5 -10.48 17.81 -0.33
C ALA A 5 -9.11 18.30 0.17
N PRO A 6 -8.19 17.41 0.58
CA PRO A 6 -6.89 17.82 1.04
C PRO A 6 -6.20 18.67 -0.03
N LEU A 7 -5.67 19.84 0.36
CA LEU A 7 -4.94 20.70 -0.57
C LEU A 7 -3.75 19.91 -1.12
N PRO A 8 -3.58 19.78 -2.45
CA PRO A 8 -2.62 18.87 -3.07
C PRO A 8 -1.15 19.16 -2.69
N LEU A 9 -0.85 20.41 -2.34
CA LEU A 9 0.47 20.83 -1.86
C LEU A 9 0.73 20.53 -0.37
N LEU A 10 -0.30 20.16 0.39
CA LEU A 10 -0.16 19.74 1.80
C LEU A 10 -0.09 18.22 1.94
N THR A 11 -0.48 17.46 0.92
CA THR A 11 -0.47 15.99 0.94
C THR A 11 0.59 15.34 0.06
N TRP A 12 1.39 16.11 -0.69
CA TRP A 12 2.34 15.54 -1.67
C TRP A 12 3.31 14.52 -1.07
N ARG A 13 3.66 14.64 0.21
CA ARG A 13 4.53 13.68 0.91
C ARG A 13 3.81 12.37 1.17
N GLU A 14 2.60 12.44 1.68
CA GLU A 14 1.73 11.29 1.87
C GLU A 14 1.39 10.61 0.54
N ASP A 15 1.24 11.40 -0.53
CA ASP A 15 0.96 10.91 -1.88
C ASP A 15 2.15 10.16 -2.45
N ALA A 16 3.34 10.75 -2.35
CA ALA A 16 4.57 10.08 -2.75
C ALA A 16 4.82 8.79 -1.94
N GLU A 17 4.49 8.79 -0.65
CA GLU A 17 4.64 7.62 0.21
C GLU A 17 3.62 6.53 -0.12
N LEU A 18 2.35 6.88 -0.35
CA LEU A 18 1.34 5.94 -0.84
C LEU A 18 1.75 5.32 -2.17
N GLU A 19 2.26 6.12 -3.10
CA GLU A 19 2.71 5.62 -4.40
C GLU A 19 3.90 4.65 -4.26
N ARG A 20 4.85 4.95 -3.36
CA ARG A 20 5.95 4.04 -3.03
C ARG A 20 5.45 2.72 -2.45
N LEU A 21 4.52 2.79 -1.49
CA LEU A 21 3.93 1.59 -0.87
C LEU A 21 3.16 0.75 -1.91
N ARG A 22 2.42 1.39 -2.81
CA ARG A 22 1.70 0.73 -3.92
C ARG A 22 2.65 0.04 -4.88
N ALA A 23 3.73 0.72 -5.29
CA ALA A 23 4.75 0.15 -6.14
C ALA A 23 5.45 -1.06 -5.50
N GLU A 24 5.83 -0.97 -4.21
CA GLU A 24 6.45 -2.08 -3.48
C GLU A 24 5.50 -3.28 -3.36
N ARG A 25 4.21 -3.04 -3.09
CA ARG A 25 3.18 -4.09 -3.06
C ARG A 25 3.00 -4.76 -4.41
N ALA A 26 2.97 -3.99 -5.50
CA ALA A 26 2.86 -4.53 -6.86
C ALA A 26 4.05 -5.43 -7.19
N GLU A 27 5.27 -4.97 -6.87
CA GLU A 27 6.48 -5.76 -7.06
C GLU A 27 6.48 -7.05 -6.23
N LEU A 28 6.10 -6.98 -4.96
CA LEU A 28 6.00 -8.17 -4.10
C LEU A 28 4.96 -9.17 -4.61
N ARG A 29 3.80 -8.69 -5.10
CA ARG A 29 2.79 -9.55 -5.72
C ARG A 29 3.34 -10.30 -6.92
N ARG A 30 4.09 -9.61 -7.79
CA ARG A 30 4.77 -10.23 -8.94
C ARG A 30 5.73 -11.33 -8.49
N ARG A 31 6.62 -11.01 -7.55
CA ARG A 31 7.61 -11.96 -7.02
C ARG A 31 6.96 -13.17 -6.34
N ILE A 32 5.88 -12.95 -5.60
CA ILE A 32 5.10 -14.04 -4.99
C ILE A 32 4.51 -14.94 -6.07
N ALA A 33 3.96 -14.37 -7.15
CA ALA A 33 3.34 -15.14 -8.24
C ALA A 33 4.34 -16.08 -8.93
N GLU A 34 5.59 -15.65 -9.07
CA GLU A 34 6.68 -16.44 -9.67
C GLU A 34 7.21 -17.56 -8.76
N LEU A 35 6.91 -17.53 -7.45
CA LEU A 35 7.43 -18.52 -6.49
C LEU A 35 6.54 -19.76 -6.38
N PRO A 36 7.14 -20.95 -6.16
CA PRO A 36 6.41 -22.17 -5.86
C PRO A 36 5.46 -21.98 -4.68
N ARG A 37 4.25 -22.54 -4.79
CA ARG A 37 3.15 -22.37 -3.84
C ARG A 37 3.51 -22.68 -2.39
N MET A 38 4.39 -23.66 -2.15
CA MET A 38 4.82 -24.11 -0.81
C MET A 38 6.28 -23.77 -0.50
N SER A 39 6.84 -22.74 -1.13
CA SER A 39 8.19 -22.27 -0.77
C SER A 39 8.12 -21.38 0.47
N HIS A 40 9.07 -21.56 1.39
CA HIS A 40 9.21 -20.72 2.59
C HIS A 40 9.30 -19.24 2.22
N ARG A 41 10.08 -18.92 1.18
CA ARG A 41 10.22 -17.57 0.63
C ARG A 41 8.87 -16.96 0.22
N ARG A 42 7.95 -17.74 -0.35
CA ARG A 42 6.61 -17.25 -0.72
C ARG A 42 5.82 -16.85 0.53
N ILE A 43 5.93 -17.63 1.60
CA ILE A 43 5.27 -17.33 2.88
C ILE A 43 5.84 -16.02 3.46
N GLU A 44 7.16 -15.88 3.53
CA GLU A 44 7.83 -14.66 4.01
C GLU A 44 7.39 -13.42 3.22
N LEU A 45 7.41 -13.48 1.89
CA LEU A 45 6.98 -12.36 1.05
C LEU A 45 5.48 -12.06 1.21
N THR A 46 4.66 -13.08 1.45
CA THR A 46 3.22 -12.90 1.71
C THR A 46 2.99 -12.18 3.04
N VAL A 47 3.76 -12.49 4.09
CA VAL A 47 3.71 -11.76 5.37
C VAL A 47 4.11 -10.30 5.15
N ARG A 48 5.23 -10.05 4.46
CA ARG A 48 5.65 -8.68 4.13
C ARG A 48 4.59 -7.90 3.32
N LEU A 49 3.91 -8.56 2.38
CA LEU A 49 2.83 -7.95 1.61
C LEU A 49 1.64 -7.53 2.50
N LYS A 50 1.32 -8.32 3.53
CA LYS A 50 0.29 -7.97 4.51
C LYS A 50 0.70 -6.76 5.33
N ASP A 51 1.95 -6.70 5.79
CA ASP A 51 2.47 -5.57 6.57
C ASP A 51 2.43 -4.27 5.78
N LEU A 52 2.85 -4.28 4.51
CA LEU A 52 2.77 -3.10 3.63
C LEU A 52 1.33 -2.70 3.35
N THR A 53 0.41 -3.66 3.19
CA THR A 53 -1.01 -3.35 3.02
C THR A 53 -1.59 -2.68 4.27
N ALA A 54 -1.19 -3.13 5.47
CA ALA A 54 -1.59 -2.49 6.72
C ALA A 54 -1.02 -1.07 6.86
N GLN A 55 0.21 -0.84 6.39
CA GLN A 55 0.83 0.50 6.37
C GLN A 55 0.11 1.44 5.40
N GLU A 56 -0.20 0.98 4.19
CA GLU A 56 -0.96 1.75 3.20
C GLU A 56 -2.34 2.12 3.78
N LEU A 57 -3.08 1.17 4.34
CA LEU A 57 -4.39 1.43 4.95
C LEU A 57 -4.31 2.47 6.06
N LYS A 58 -3.32 2.37 6.96
CA LYS A 58 -3.10 3.36 8.02
C LYS A 58 -2.85 4.76 7.47
N LEU A 59 -2.02 4.86 6.43
CA LEU A 59 -1.69 6.14 5.80
C LEU A 59 -2.92 6.74 5.10
N THR A 60 -3.64 5.92 4.34
CA THR A 60 -4.88 6.26 3.63
C THR A 60 -5.95 6.78 4.60
N THR A 61 -6.20 6.08 5.71
CA THR A 61 -7.11 6.54 6.79
C THR A 61 -6.65 7.86 7.41
N ARG A 62 -5.33 8.04 7.66
CA ARG A 62 -4.79 9.28 8.22
C ARG A 62 -5.00 10.48 7.29
N THR A 63 -4.88 10.28 5.98
CA THR A 63 -5.12 11.32 4.97
C THR A 63 -6.62 11.57 4.69
N GLY A 64 -7.53 10.83 5.33
CA GLY A 64 -8.97 10.97 5.10
C GLY A 64 -9.42 10.54 3.69
N ARG A 65 -8.56 9.84 2.94
CA ARG A 65 -8.96 9.18 1.70
C ARG A 65 -9.48 7.82 2.08
N MET A 66 -10.79 7.62 2.01
CA MET A 66 -11.35 6.28 1.88
C MET A 66 -11.39 6.03 0.38
N GLU A 67 -10.41 5.32 -0.18
CA GLU A 67 -10.57 4.76 -1.52
C GLU A 67 -11.19 3.36 -1.34
N ASP A 68 -12.43 3.22 -1.80
CA ASP A 68 -13.22 2.00 -1.76
C ASP A 68 -12.49 0.86 -2.50
N ALA A 69 -12.41 -0.29 -1.83
CA ALA A 69 -11.83 -1.53 -2.32
C ALA A 69 -12.78 -2.28 -3.26
#